data_AF-A0A9D5U155-F1
#
_entry.id   AF-A0A9D5U155-F1
#
_cell.length_a   1.000
_cell.length_b   1.000
_cell.length_c   1.000
_cell.angle_alpha   90.00
_cell.angle_beta   90.00
_cell.angle_gamma   90.00
#
_symmetry.space_group_name_H-M   'P 1'
#
loop_
_entity.id
_entity.type
_entity.pdbx_description
1 polymer ?
#
loop_
_entity_poly.entity_id
_entity_poly.type
_entity_poly.pdbx_seq_one_letter_code
_entity_poly.pdbx_strand_id
1 'polypeptide(L)' 'MAGGALIICLEQELTLELIRAIAALKPERVVCLDEGFAGNDQLKANAVQTFKTKGVTSFKTV' A
#
# COMPACT_ATOMS: atom_id res chain seq x y z
N MET A 1 7.34 22.92 -6.62
CA MET A 1 6.09 22.18 -6.95
C MET A 1 6.43 20.71 -7.02
N ALA A 2 5.74 19.89 -6.22
CA ALA A 2 5.38 18.49 -6.50
C ALA A 2 4.88 17.89 -5.19
N GLY A 3 3.57 17.88 -4.96
CA GLY A 3 3.00 16.95 -4.02
C GLY A 3 2.83 15.65 -4.78
N GLY A 4 3.64 14.63 -4.53
CA GLY A 4 3.45 13.35 -5.20
C GLY A 4 2.13 12.71 -4.84
N ALA A 5 1.76 11.72 -5.65
CA ALA A 5 0.49 11.03 -5.55
C ALA A 5 0.34 10.33 -4.20
N LEU A 6 -0.79 10.58 -3.55
CA LEU A 6 -1.27 9.82 -2.39
C LEU A 6 -2.38 8.90 -2.86
N ILE A 7 -2.23 7.60 -2.61
CA ILE A 7 -3.27 6.60 -2.85
C ILE A 7 -3.83 6.17 -1.50
N ILE A 8 -5.15 6.18 -1.39
CA ILE A 8 -5.88 5.68 -0.23
C ILE A 8 -6.68 4.47 -0.70
N CYS A 9 -6.41 3.30 -0.13
CA CYS A 9 -7.12 2.07 -0.41
C CYS A 9 -8.18 1.87 0.68
N LEU A 10 -9.45 1.86 0.26
CA LEU A 10 -10.62 1.69 1.11
C LEU A 10 -11.22 0.27 1.00
N GLU A 11 -10.48 -0.65 0.38
CA GLU A 11 -10.89 -2.04 0.22
C GLU A 11 -10.82 -2.77 1.56
N GLN A 12 -11.88 -3.53 1.87
CA GLN A 12 -11.98 -4.38 3.07
C GLN A 12 -11.22 -5.71 2.90
N GLU A 13 -10.86 -6.08 1.67
CA GLU A 13 -10.05 -7.25 1.38
C GLU A 13 -8.90 -6.87 0.46
N LEU A 14 -7.70 -6.77 1.04
CA LEU A 14 -6.48 -6.53 0.30
C LEU A 14 -5.94 -7.84 -0.23
N THR A 15 -5.51 -7.81 -1.49
CA THR A 15 -4.82 -8.92 -2.12
C THR A 15 -3.42 -8.49 -2.53
N LEU A 16 -2.52 -9.46 -2.67
CA LEU A 16 -1.16 -9.19 -3.14
C LEU A 16 -1.16 -8.56 -4.55
N GLU A 17 -2.13 -8.94 -5.37
CA GLU A 17 -2.30 -8.39 -6.72
C GLU A 17 -2.65 -6.90 -6.68
N LEU A 18 -3.59 -6.51 -5.83
CA LEU A 18 -3.97 -5.12 -5.63
C LEU A 18 -2.79 -4.27 -5.12
N ILE A 19 -2.04 -4.80 -4.14
CA ILE A 19 -0.85 -4.11 -3.62
C ILE A 19 0.18 -3.90 -4.74
N ARG A 20 0.42 -4.91 -5.58
CA ARG A 20 1.34 -4.79 -6.72
C ARG A 20 0.84 -3.77 -7.75
N ALA A 21 -0.47 -3.74 -8.02
CA ALA A 21 -1.08 -2.76 -8.92
C ALA A 21 -0.89 -1.33 -8.39
N ILE A 22 -1.17 -1.09 -7.10
CA ILE A 22 -0.94 0.20 -6.44
C ILE A 22 0.54 0.59 -6.53
N ALA A 23 1.44 -0.34 -6.23
CA ALA A 23 2.88 -0.06 -6.25
C ALA A 23 3.42 0.19 -7.67
N ALA A 24 2.79 -0.36 -8.71
CA ALA A 24 3.13 -0.10 -10.11
C ALA A 24 2.83 1.34 -10.54
N LEU A 25 1.86 2.01 -9.89
CA LEU A 25 1.54 3.42 -10.11
C LEU A 25 2.59 4.38 -9.55
N LYS A 26 3.58 3.85 -8.80
CA LYS A 26 4.66 4.62 -8.13
C LYS A 26 4.14 5.85 -7.35
N PRO A 27 3.17 5.66 -6.43
CA PRO A 27 2.73 6.75 -5.57
C PRO A 27 3.86 7.17 -4.63
N GLU A 28 3.84 8.43 -4.18
CA GLU A 28 4.71 8.87 -3.09
C GLU A 28 4.23 8.28 -1.76
N ARG A 29 2.91 8.24 -1.58
CA ARG A 29 2.28 7.82 -0.32
C ARG A 29 1.14 6.84 -0.55
N VAL A 30 1.05 5.83 0.33
CA VAL A 30 -0.04 4.84 0.32
C VAL A 30 -0.60 4.72 1.72
N VAL A 31 -1.93 4.79 1.84
CA VAL A 31 -2.66 4.49 3.07
C VAL A 31 -3.64 3.37 2.78
N CYS A 32 -3.63 2.31 3.58
CA CYS A 32 -4.60 1.22 3.50
C CYS A 32 -5.36 1.09 4.82
N LEU A 33 -6.59 0.59 4.77
CA LEU A 33 -7.28 0.16 5.98
C LEU A 33 -6.56 -1.04 6.59
N ASP A 34 -6.37 -1.05 7.91
CA ASP A 34 -5.80 -2.18 8.64
C ASP A 34 -6.73 -3.40 8.56
N GLU A 35 -8.05 -3.16 8.58
CA GLU A 35 -9.08 -4.19 8.37
C GLU A 35 -8.92 -4.90 7.02
N GLY A 36 -8.43 -4.17 6.01
CA GLY A 36 -8.16 -4.70 4.67
C GLY A 36 -7.18 -5.88 4.67
N PHE A 37 -6.32 -5.96 5.68
CA PHE A 37 -5.40 -7.09 5.83
C PHE A 37 -6.04 -8.29 6.53
N ALA A 38 -7.22 -8.15 7.14
CA ALA A 38 -7.93 -9.22 7.85
C ALA A 38 -7.05 -10.00 8.85
N GLY A 39 -6.12 -9.31 9.54
CA GLY A 39 -5.16 -9.95 10.45
C GLY A 39 -4.03 -10.74 9.76
N ASN A 40 -3.90 -10.64 8.44
CA ASN A 40 -2.84 -11.28 7.66
C ASN A 40 -1.56 -10.44 7.70
N ASP A 41 -0.79 -10.58 8.78
CA ASP A 41 0.50 -9.91 8.97
C ASP A 41 1.51 -10.22 7.86
N GLN A 42 1.44 -11.41 7.25
CA GLN A 42 2.30 -11.76 6.12
C GLN A 42 1.97 -10.89 4.91
N LEU A 43 0.69 -10.66 4.62
CA LEU A 43 0.27 -9.78 3.53
C LEU A 43 0.71 -8.33 3.78
N LYS A 44 0.60 -7.86 5.04
CA LYS A 44 1.07 -6.53 5.44
C LYS A 44 2.58 -6.38 5.27
N ALA A 45 3.37 -7.38 5.69
CA ALA A 45 4.81 -7.39 5.48
C ALA A 45 5.18 -7.38 3.99
N ASN A 46 4.49 -8.19 3.18
CA ASN A 46 4.64 -8.19 1.71
C ASN A 46 4.32 -6.82 1.10
N ALA A 47 3.28 -6.15 1.60
CA ALA A 47 2.92 -4.80 1.16
C ALA A 47 4.03 -3.78 1.45
N VAL A 48 4.51 -3.76 2.70
CA VAL A 48 5.60 -2.88 3.14
C VAL A 48 6.85 -3.08 2.27
N GLN A 49 7.26 -4.33 2.03
CA GLN A 49 8.39 -4.61 1.15
C GLN A 49 8.13 -4.16 -0.29
N THR A 50 6.96 -4.51 -0.84
CA THR A 50 6.60 -4.17 -2.23
C THR A 50 6.66 -2.66 -2.46
N PHE A 51 6.08 -1.87 -1.55
CA PHE A 51 6.09 -0.42 -1.62
C PHE A 51 7.50 0.16 -1.48
N LYS A 52 8.31 -0.35 -0.54
CA LYS A 52 9.73 0.06 -0.40
C LYS A 52 10.54 -0.20 -1.67
N THR A 53 10.43 -1.39 -2.25
CA THR A 53 11.15 -1.76 -3.48
C THR A 53 10.72 -0.90 -4.68
N LYS A 54 9.49 -0.38 -4.67
CA LYS A 54 8.95 0.48 -5.73
C LYS A 54 9.20 1.98 -5.51
N GLY A 55 9.84 2.37 -4.40
CA GLY A 55 10.20 3.75 -4.10
C GLY A 55 9.09 4.58 -3.44
N VAL A 56 8.06 3.94 -2.91
CA VAL A 56 7.03 4.62 -2.10
C VAL A 56 7.68 5.09 -0.80
N THR A 57 7.59 6.38 -0.50
CA THR A 57 8.31 6.99 0.63
C THR A 57 7.52 6.89 1.94
N SER A 58 6.19 6.76 1.88
CA SER A 58 5.37 6.60 3.08
C SER A 58 4.24 5.59 2.84
N PHE A 59 4.22 4.54 3.65
CA PHE A 59 3.12 3.59 3.72
C PHE A 59 2.57 3.55 5.15
N LYS A 60 1.25 3.69 5.30
CA LYS A 60 0.57 3.61 6.60
C LYS A 60 -0.66 2.72 6.52
N THR A 61 -1.00 2.11 7.65
CA THR A 61 -2.31 1.46 7.84
C THR A 61 -3.10 2.23 8.90
N VAL A 62 -4.42 2.33 8.72
CA VAL A 62 -5.35 3.02 9.64
C VAL A 62 -6.49 2.13 10.07
#